data_AF-A0A5N3PEJ3-F1
#
_entry.id   AF-A0A5N3PEJ3-F1
#
_cell.length_a   1.000
_cell.length_b   1.000
_cell.length_c   1.000
_cell.angle_alpha   90.00
_cell.angle_beta   90.00
_cell.angle_gamma   90.00
#
_symmetry.space_group_name_H-M   'P 1'
#
loop_
_entity.id
_entity.type
_entity.pdbx_description
1 polymer ?
#
loop_
_entity_poly.entity_id
_entity_poly.type
_entity_poly.pdbx_seq_one_letter_code
_entity_poly.pdbx_strand_id
1 'polypeptide(L)'
;MNLTIFAAGAILAFVAPAGAQESEPSTWRDPDTRCVYLKVNDTLSLRYRRDGSPDCASVPQVSVGTTITRDDFRELSRAIESLRRDVGAVRREIDRLQPTR
;
A
#
# COMPACT_ATOMS: atom_id res chain seq x y z
N MET A 1 -40.64 54.55 -5.31
CA MET A 1 -41.79 53.72 -4.87
C MET A 1 -41.37 52.26 -5.03
N ASN A 2 -41.20 51.59 -3.87
CA ASN A 2 -41.11 50.15 -3.58
C ASN A 2 -39.86 49.36 -4.08
N LEU A 3 -38.90 49.00 -3.19
CA LEU A 3 -38.81 47.82 -2.28
C LEU A 3 -38.68 46.50 -3.08
N THR A 4 -37.71 45.57 -2.96
CA THR A 4 -36.75 45.14 -1.91
C THR A 4 -35.92 44.02 -2.56
N ILE A 5 -34.59 43.96 -2.43
CA ILE A 5 -33.85 42.67 -2.57
C ILE A 5 -32.67 42.66 -1.57
N PHE A 6 -32.92 41.93 -0.48
CA PHE A 6 -32.03 41.09 0.31
C PHE A 6 -30.85 41.70 1.09
N ALA A 7 -31.11 41.81 2.40
CA ALA A 7 -30.16 41.49 3.46
C ALA A 7 -29.42 40.18 3.21
N ALA A 8 -28.10 40.21 3.38
CA ALA A 8 -27.23 39.16 3.91
C ALA A 8 -25.81 39.66 3.60
N GLY A 9 -25.09 40.18 4.58
CA GLY A 9 -24.41 39.29 5.51
C GLY A 9 -23.04 39.03 4.91
N ALA A 10 -22.03 39.67 5.49
CA ALA A 10 -20.62 39.56 5.13
C ALA A 10 -20.22 38.09 4.91
N ILE A 11 -20.01 37.71 3.65
CA ILE A 11 -19.32 36.46 3.32
C ILE A 11 -17.84 36.82 3.23
N LEU A 12 -17.19 36.91 4.39
CA LEU A 12 -15.74 36.72 4.51
C LEU A 12 -15.47 35.27 4.10
N ALA A 13 -15.24 35.06 2.80
CA ALA A 13 -14.69 33.80 2.32
C ALA A 13 -13.27 33.68 2.88
N PHE A 14 -13.14 33.02 4.02
CA PHE A 14 -11.88 32.45 4.48
C PHE A 14 -11.41 31.48 3.39
N VAL A 15 -10.57 31.98 2.48
CA VAL A 15 -9.73 31.14 1.63
C VAL A 15 -8.59 30.68 2.54
N ALA A 16 -8.89 29.76 3.46
CA ALA A 16 -7.82 29.02 4.11
C ALA A 16 -7.13 28.23 2.99
N PRO A 17 -5.83 28.41 2.75
CA PRO A 17 -5.12 27.46 1.92
C PRO A 17 -5.33 26.11 2.61
N ALA A 18 -5.77 25.11 1.86
CA ALA A 18 -5.65 23.73 2.30
C ALA A 18 -4.14 23.49 2.47
N GLY A 19 -3.63 23.80 3.66
CA GLY A 19 -2.30 23.44 4.09
C GLY A 19 -2.32 21.94 4.27
N ALA A 20 -2.26 21.22 3.15
CA ALA A 20 -1.70 19.89 3.12
C ALA A 20 -0.23 20.05 3.55
N GLN A 21 0.00 20.20 4.85
CA GLN A 21 1.29 19.93 5.45
C GLN A 21 1.44 18.41 5.50
N GLU A 22 1.39 17.77 4.33
CA GLU A 22 2.12 16.53 4.14
C GLU A 22 3.55 16.98 4.01
N SER A 23 4.35 16.70 5.04
CA SER A 23 5.79 16.86 5.04
C SER A 23 6.31 16.46 3.67
N GLU A 24 6.87 17.42 2.92
CA GLU A 24 7.32 17.18 1.55
C GLU A 24 8.18 15.92 1.56
N PRO A 25 7.82 14.86 0.82
CA PRO A 25 8.50 13.59 0.89
C PRO A 25 9.95 13.81 0.50
N SER A 26 10.84 13.73 1.49
CA SER A 26 12.27 13.88 1.27
C SER A 26 12.80 12.65 0.53
N THR A 27 13.81 12.82 -0.31
CA THR A 27 14.43 11.68 -1.00
C THR A 27 15.63 11.18 -0.21
N TRP A 28 15.74 9.85 -0.08
CA TRP A 28 16.90 9.18 0.48
C TRP A 28 17.47 8.23 -0.57
N ARG A 29 18.80 8.14 -0.65
CA ARG A 29 19.49 7.22 -1.55
C ARG A 29 20.23 6.19 -0.73
N ASP A 30 19.93 4.93 -1.00
CA ASP A 30 20.62 3.79 -0.40
C ASP A 30 22.10 3.80 -0.83
N PRO A 31 23.07 3.76 0.11
CA PRO A 31 24.48 3.75 -0.22
C PRO A 31 24.93 2.50 -0.99
N ASP A 32 24.31 1.35 -0.72
CA ASP A 32 24.72 0.04 -1.25
C ASP A 32 24.06 -0.23 -2.61
N THR A 33 22.73 -0.08 -2.68
CA THR A 33 21.96 -0.37 -3.90
C THR A 33 21.83 0.83 -4.83
N ARG A 34 22.13 2.03 -4.33
CA ARG A 34 21.95 3.31 -5.03
C ARG A 34 20.50 3.55 -5.45
N CYS A 35 19.54 2.81 -4.91
CA CYS A 35 18.10 3.02 -5.11
C CYS A 35 17.62 4.29 -4.40
N VAL A 36 16.66 4.98 -5.02
CA VAL A 36 16.02 6.17 -4.47
C VAL A 36 14.73 5.78 -3.76
N TYR A 37 14.56 6.26 -2.55
CA TYR A 37 13.38 6.08 -1.72
C TYR A 37 12.76 7.45 -1.39
N LEU A 38 11.44 7.46 -1.25
CA LEU A 38 10.69 8.56 -0.67
C LEU A 38 10.57 8.31 0.83
N LYS A 39 11.00 9.27 1.63
CA LYS A 39 10.93 9.24 3.09
C LYS A 39 9.82 10.17 3.55
N VAL A 40 8.82 9.58 4.20
CA VAL A 40 7.73 10.30 4.89
C VAL A 40 7.75 9.85 6.34
N ASN A 41 8.14 10.75 7.25
CA ASN A 41 8.42 10.43 8.66
C ASN A 41 9.44 9.28 8.78
N ASP A 42 9.07 8.16 9.41
CA ASP A 42 9.91 6.96 9.57
C ASP A 42 9.67 5.89 8.50
N THR A 43 8.83 6.17 7.51
CA THR A 43 8.51 5.22 6.44
C THR A 43 9.37 5.51 5.20
N LEU A 44 9.99 4.46 4.66
CA LEU A 44 10.71 4.48 3.39
C LEU A 44 9.94 3.69 2.33
N SER A 45 9.60 4.36 1.22
CA SER A 45 8.93 3.74 0.07
C SER A 45 9.82 3.81 -1.17
N LEU A 46 9.97 2.70 -1.89
CA LEU A 46 10.79 2.67 -3.11
C LEU A 46 10.21 3.60 -4.17
N ARG A 47 11.07 4.44 -4.76
CA ARG A 47 10.65 5.33 -5.86
C ARG A 47 10.69 4.57 -7.17
N TYR A 48 9.61 4.67 -7.93
CA TYR A 48 9.51 4.12 -9.29
C TYR A 48 9.55 5.25 -10.32
N ARG A 49 10.19 4.97 -11.45
CA ARG A 49 10.22 5.85 -12.62
C ARG A 49 8.88 5.76 -13.37
N ARG A 50 8.67 6.65 -14.35
CA ARG A 50 7.45 6.65 -15.18
C ARG A 50 7.26 5.38 -16.01
N ASP A 51 8.34 4.66 -16.29
CA ASP A 51 8.33 3.37 -16.99
C ASP A 51 8.01 2.18 -16.06
N GLY A 52 7.76 2.43 -14.77
CA GLY A 52 7.49 1.40 -13.76
C GLY A 52 8.73 0.69 -13.22
N SER A 53 9.94 1.04 -13.68
CA SER A 53 11.18 0.49 -13.13
C SER A 53 11.56 1.16 -11.79
N PRO A 54 12.16 0.42 -10.83
CA PRO A 54 12.78 1.01 -9.65
C PRO A 54 13.82 2.07 -10.04
N ASP A 55 13.79 3.21 -9.35
CA ASP A 55 14.75 4.28 -9.56
C ASP A 55 16.09 3.99 -8.85
N CYS A 56 16.85 3.06 -9.40
CA CYS A 56 18.18 2.68 -8.93
C CYS A 56 19.24 3.07 -9.96
N ALA A 57 20.48 3.32 -9.50
CA ALA A 57 21.60 3.28 -10.44
C ALA A 57 21.57 1.91 -11.12
N SER A 58 21.90 1.85 -12.41
CA SER A 58 21.74 0.70 -13.29
C SER A 58 22.58 -0.51 -12.86
N VAL A 59 22.31 -1.09 -11.69
CA VAL A 59 22.63 -2.47 -11.38
C VAL A 59 21.83 -3.28 -12.39
N PRO A 60 22.42 -4.31 -13.04
CA PRO A 60 21.69 -5.19 -13.93
C PRO A 60 20.39 -5.55 -13.24
N GLN A 61 19.29 -5.02 -13.78
CA GLN A 61 17.97 -5.35 -13.31
C GLN A 61 17.89 -6.85 -13.58
N VAL A 62 18.09 -7.68 -12.56
CA VAL A 62 17.42 -8.96 -12.56
C VAL A 62 15.97 -8.54 -12.51
N SER A 63 15.40 -8.33 -13.70
CA SER A 63 13.97 -8.28 -13.90
C SER A 63 13.49 -9.63 -13.43
N VAL A 64 13.26 -9.75 -12.12
CA VAL A 64 12.22 -10.63 -11.62
C VAL A 64 10.93 -9.95 -12.08
N GLY A 65 10.70 -9.99 -13.39
CA GLY A 65 9.38 -9.87 -13.96
C GLY A 65 8.64 -11.11 -13.55
N THR A 66 8.34 -11.25 -12.25
CA THR A 66 7.21 -12.04 -11.81
C THR A 66 5.99 -11.26 -12.28
N THR A 67 5.69 -11.38 -13.56
CA THR A 67 4.35 -11.17 -14.06
C THR A 67 3.50 -12.16 -13.29
N ILE A 68 2.88 -11.71 -12.20
CA ILE A 68 1.93 -12.53 -11.45
C ILE A 68 0.79 -12.81 -12.42
N THR A 69 0.75 -14.04 -12.91
CA THR A 69 -0.25 -14.49 -13.86
C THR A 69 -1.53 -14.88 -13.11
N ARG A 70 -2.64 -14.95 -13.86
CA ARG A 70 -3.90 -15.49 -13.32
C ARG A 70 -3.75 -16.95 -12.86
N ASP A 71 -2.79 -17.68 -13.43
CA ASP A 71 -2.54 -19.07 -13.06
C ASP A 71 -1.78 -19.17 -11.74
N ASP A 72 -0.85 -18.25 -11.44
CA ASP A 72 -0.20 -18.16 -10.11
C ASP A 72 -1.23 -17.92 -9.00
N PHE A 73 -2.24 -17.08 -9.27
CA PHE A 73 -3.33 -16.83 -8.32
C PHE A 73 -4.22 -18.08 -8.10
N ARG A 74 -4.48 -18.84 -9.18
CA ARG A 74 -5.22 -20.10 -9.08
C ARG A 74 -4.44 -21.16 -8.31
N GLU A 75 -3.13 -21.25 -8.53
CA GLU A 75 -2.25 -22.14 -7.80
C GLU A 75 -2.21 -21.79 -6.31
N LEU A 76 -2.05 -20.51 -5.99
CA LEU A 76 -2.12 -20.01 -4.61
C LEU A 76 -3.46 -20.34 -3.95
N SER A 77 -4.58 -20.13 -4.66
CA SER A 77 -5.92 -20.44 -4.14
C SER A 77 -6.09 -21.93 -3.84
N ARG A 78 -5.55 -22.81 -4.69
CA ARG A 78 -5.56 -24.26 -4.46
C ARG A 78 -4.68 -24.65 -3.27
N ALA A 79 -3.50 -24.04 -3.14
CA ALA A 79 -2.58 -24.28 -2.03
C ALA A 79 -3.21 -23.88 -0.68
N ILE A 80 -3.86 -22.71 -0.63
CA ILE A 80 -4.58 -22.23 0.57
C ILE A 80 -5.70 -23.20 0.96
N GLU A 81 -6.49 -23.66 -0.02
CA GLU A 81 -7.59 -24.59 0.23
C GLU A 81 -7.08 -25.96 0.70
N SER A 82 -5.96 -26.45 0.16
CA SER A 82 -5.30 -27.68 0.64
C SER A 82 -4.86 -27.52 2.09
N LEU A 83 -4.14 -26.44 2.40
CA LEU A 83 -3.65 -26.16 3.75
C LEU A 83 -4.81 -26.05 4.75
N ARG A 84 -5.92 -25.41 4.37
CA ARG A 84 -7.11 -25.31 5.21
C ARG A 84 -7.68 -26.69 5.58
N ARG A 85 -7.68 -27.64 4.65
CA ARG A 85 -8.15 -29.02 4.91
C ARG A 85 -7.20 -29.76 5.83
N ASP A 86 -5.89 -29.61 5.62
CA ASP A 86 -4.87 -30.25 6.44
C ASP A 86 -4.94 -29.74 7.88
N VAL A 87 -5.05 -28.43 8.07
CA VAL A 87 -5.28 -27.81 9.39
C VAL A 87 -6.55 -28.34 10.03
N GLY A 88 -7.64 -28.47 9.26
CA GLY A 88 -8.88 -29.05 9.75
C GLY A 88 -8.76 -30.52 10.16
N ALA A 89 -7.94 -31.31 9.45
CA ALA A 89 -7.67 -32.70 9.77
C ALA A 89 -6.83 -32.83 11.05
N VAL A 90 -5.75 -32.04 11.16
CA VAL A 90 -4.91 -31.99 12.35
C VAL A 90 -5.72 -31.56 13.57
N ARG A 91 -6.58 -30.55 13.45
CA ARG A 91 -7.43 -30.11 14.57
C ARG A 91 -8.37 -31.21 15.05
N ARG A 92 -9.03 -31.93 14.14
CA ARG A 92 -9.88 -33.07 14.51
C ARG A 92 -9.08 -34.17 15.21
N GLU A 93 -7.83 -34.36 14.82
CA GLU A 93 -6.97 -35.34 15.48
C GLU A 93 -6.57 -34.88 16.89
N ILE A 94 -6.24 -33.59 17.06
CA ILE A 94 -6.00 -33.00 18.38
C ILE A 94 -7.25 -33.16 19.28
N ASP A 95 -8.44 -32.84 18.77
CA ASP A 95 -9.69 -32.96 19.52
C ASP A 95 -9.99 -34.42 19.90
N ARG A 96 -9.61 -35.40 19.07
CA ARG A 96 -9.70 -36.83 19.40
C ARG A 96 -8.71 -37.26 20.47
N LEU A 97 -7.50 -36.72 20.41
CA LEU A 97 -6.40 -37.03 21.34
C LEU A 97 -6.49 -36.25 22.64
N GLN A 98 -7.39 -35.27 22.74
CA GLN A 98 -7.77 -34.61 23.97
C GLN A 98 -9.06 -35.25 24.53
N PRO A 99 -9.00 -36.41 25.22
CA PRO A 99 -10.10 -36.81 26.07
C PRO A 99 -10.24 -35.74 27.14
N THR A 100 -11.38 -35.05 27.14
CA THR A 100 -11.82 -34.13 28.19
C THR A 100 -11.50 -34.73 29.55
N ARG A 101 -10.58 -34.09 30.26
CA ARG A 101 -10.30 -34.37 31.66
C ARG A 101 -11.31 -33.65 32.53
#